data_AF-A0A4R0JSS0-F1
#
_entry.id   AF-A0A4R0JSS0-F1
#
_cell.length_a   1.000
_cell.length_b   1.000
_cell.length_c   1.000
_cell.angle_alpha   90.00
_cell.angle_beta   90.00
_cell.angle_gamma   90.00
#
_symmetry.space_group_name_H-M   'P 1'
#
loop_
_entity.id
_entity.type
_entity.pdbx_description
1 polymer ?
#
loop_
_entity_poly.entity_id
_entity_poly.type
_entity_poly.pdbx_seq_one_letter_code
_entity_poly.pdbx_strand_id
1 'polypeptide(L)'
;MFRIMRPVALLAAALASCLVAAQPAQAAPPAVPNGEPIEILSSAGEYCPFPLRISGESAAVVRPGSPNGDLIITGAVAVTVTNLATGESRSYNVSGPTFVDAQTGLQVFRGTALIGQPVSVNAEDTFLIITRGQWMFDPTTTAHSFRGRIAHDVCAELG
;
A
#
# COMPACT_ATOMS: atom_id res chain seq x y z
N MET A 1 47.58 68.97 -6.66
CA MET A 1 47.07 68.19 -7.81
C MET A 1 45.87 67.38 -7.36
N PHE A 2 44.86 67.28 -8.24
CA PHE A 2 43.47 66.93 -8.01
C PHE A 2 43.20 65.50 -7.50
N ARG A 3 42.11 65.37 -6.72
CA ARG A 3 41.35 64.15 -6.39
C ARG A 3 41.01 63.32 -7.63
N ILE A 4 41.04 61.99 -7.52
CA ILE A 4 40.11 61.10 -8.25
C ILE A 4 39.62 60.00 -7.31
N MET A 5 38.38 60.14 -6.84
CA MET A 5 37.51 59.05 -6.40
C MET A 5 37.13 58.20 -7.62
N ARG A 6 37.12 56.86 -7.49
CA ARG A 6 36.24 56.01 -8.29
C ARG A 6 35.63 54.91 -7.41
N PRO A 7 34.30 54.92 -7.20
CA PRO A 7 33.58 53.89 -6.48
C PRO A 7 33.31 52.71 -7.41
N VAL A 8 33.63 51.49 -6.99
CA VAL A 8 33.10 50.30 -7.66
C VAL A 8 32.01 49.74 -6.76
N ALA A 9 30.81 50.23 -7.04
CA ALA A 9 29.58 49.75 -6.47
C ALA A 9 29.04 48.56 -7.29
N LEU A 10 28.39 47.65 -6.57
CA LEU A 10 27.22 46.88 -7.01
C LEU A 10 27.41 45.88 -8.16
N LEU A 11 27.57 44.60 -7.81
CA LEU A 11 27.00 43.47 -8.57
C LEU A 11 27.02 42.19 -7.73
N ALA A 12 26.09 42.09 -6.78
CA ALA A 12 25.83 40.89 -5.99
C ALA A 12 24.31 40.67 -5.86
N ALA A 13 23.62 40.44 -6.98
CA ALA A 13 22.19 40.17 -6.98
C ALA A 13 21.77 39.45 -8.28
N ALA A 14 22.07 38.15 -8.44
CA ALA A 14 21.46 37.31 -9.49
C ALA A 14 21.75 35.80 -9.36
N LEU A 15 21.68 35.20 -8.16
CA LEU A 15 21.74 33.74 -7.99
C LEU A 15 20.70 33.27 -6.98
N ALA A 16 19.42 33.56 -7.26
CA ALA A 16 18.30 33.11 -6.43
C ALA A 16 17.14 32.61 -7.31
N SER A 17 17.44 31.87 -8.37
CA SER A 17 16.42 31.41 -9.32
C SER A 17 16.54 29.91 -9.56
N CYS A 18 15.42 29.23 -9.31
CA CYS A 18 15.10 27.85 -9.69
C CYS A 18 15.54 26.73 -8.73
N LEU A 19 15.19 26.84 -7.45
CA LEU A 19 14.80 25.64 -6.68
C LEU A 19 13.38 25.26 -7.11
N VAL A 20 13.24 24.69 -8.31
CA VAL A 20 12.01 23.96 -8.66
C VAL A 20 12.00 22.75 -7.74
N ALA A 21 11.10 22.75 -6.75
CA ALA A 21 10.84 21.58 -5.93
C ALA A 21 10.42 20.45 -6.89
N ALA A 22 11.35 19.56 -7.19
CA ALA A 22 11.04 18.33 -7.90
C ALA A 22 10.07 17.58 -7.01
N GLN A 23 8.78 17.60 -7.38
CA GLN A 23 7.80 16.73 -6.74
C GLN A 23 8.33 15.30 -6.93
N PRO A 24 8.39 14.49 -5.85
CA PRO A 24 8.85 13.12 -5.97
C PRO A 24 8.01 12.45 -7.05
N ALA A 25 8.68 11.89 -8.06
CA ALA A 25 8.03 11.18 -9.14
C ALA A 25 7.31 9.97 -8.54
N GLN A 26 6.02 10.11 -8.27
CA GLN A 26 5.20 9.04 -7.77
C GLN A 26 4.95 8.08 -8.95
N ALA A 27 5.42 6.83 -8.80
CA ALA A 27 5.19 5.81 -9.82
C ALA A 27 3.68 5.70 -10.10
N ALA A 28 3.31 5.67 -11.37
CA ALA A 28 1.93 5.45 -11.77
C ALA A 28 1.42 4.13 -11.15
N PRO A 29 0.19 4.10 -10.61
CA PRO A 29 -0.38 2.88 -10.06
C PRO A 29 -0.39 1.74 -11.10
N PRO A 30 -0.24 0.46 -10.68
CA PRO A 30 -0.38 -0.66 -11.60
C PRO A 30 -1.78 -0.66 -12.24
N ALA A 31 -1.85 -0.79 -13.57
CA ALA A 31 -3.13 -0.81 -14.29
C ALA A 31 -3.85 -2.16 -14.12
N VAL A 32 -5.17 -2.12 -13.93
CA VAL A 32 -6.03 -3.32 -13.84
C VAL A 32 -7.13 -3.22 -14.90
N PRO A 33 -6.93 -3.81 -16.10
CA PRO A 33 -7.92 -3.75 -17.17
C PRO A 33 -9.27 -4.32 -16.73
N ASN A 34 -10.35 -3.55 -16.92
CA ASN A 34 -11.72 -3.89 -16.48
C ASN A 34 -11.83 -4.13 -14.96
N GLY A 35 -10.97 -3.50 -14.17
CA GLY A 35 -11.06 -3.55 -12.72
C GLY A 35 -12.23 -2.73 -12.19
N GLU A 36 -12.88 -3.23 -11.15
CA GLU A 36 -13.86 -2.49 -10.37
C GLU A 36 -13.15 -1.72 -9.25
N PRO A 37 -13.57 -0.48 -8.95
CA PRO A 37 -12.94 0.32 -7.92
C PRO A 37 -13.16 -0.29 -6.54
N ILE A 38 -12.11 -0.27 -5.72
CA ILE A 38 -12.17 -0.60 -4.30
C ILE A 38 -11.72 0.62 -3.49
N GLU A 39 -12.40 0.88 -2.37
CA GLU A 39 -12.02 1.93 -1.44
C GLU A 39 -12.36 1.51 -0.01
N ILE A 40 -11.37 1.67 0.88
CA ILE A 40 -11.47 1.39 2.31
C ILE A 40 -10.84 2.57 3.06
N LEU A 41 -11.58 3.12 4.00
CA LEU A 41 -11.08 4.12 4.94
C LEU A 41 -10.85 3.46 6.29
N SER A 42 -9.73 3.79 6.93
CA SER A 42 -9.37 3.26 8.24
C SER A 42 -8.88 4.38 9.15
N SER A 43 -9.37 4.38 10.39
CA SER A 43 -8.97 5.35 11.41
C SER A 43 -7.55 5.09 11.89
N ALA A 44 -6.91 6.14 12.42
CA ALA A 44 -5.66 6.00 13.14
C ALA A 44 -5.77 4.96 14.26
N GLY A 45 -4.73 4.14 14.41
CA GLY A 45 -4.65 3.07 15.40
C GLY A 45 -5.25 1.73 14.95
N GLU A 46 -6.07 1.70 13.88
CA GLU A 46 -6.71 0.45 13.45
C GLU A 46 -5.72 -0.51 12.80
N TYR A 47 -4.96 -0.03 11.81
CA TYR A 47 -3.87 -0.79 11.16
C TYR A 47 -2.50 -0.13 11.37
N CYS A 48 -2.44 1.20 11.16
CA CYS A 48 -1.25 2.02 11.37
C CYS A 48 -1.55 3.12 12.39
N PRO A 49 -0.54 3.76 13.01
CA PRO A 49 -0.73 4.85 13.97
C PRO A 49 -1.43 6.11 13.41
N PHE A 50 -1.64 6.18 12.09
CA PHE A 50 -2.21 7.31 11.36
C PHE A 50 -3.39 6.87 10.50
N PRO A 51 -4.30 7.79 10.12
CA PRO A 51 -5.46 7.45 9.31
C PRO A 51 -5.05 7.06 7.88
N LEU A 52 -5.69 6.03 7.33
CA LEU A 52 -5.40 5.47 6.03
C LEU A 52 -6.58 5.57 5.08
N ARG A 53 -6.27 5.71 3.78
CA ARG A 53 -7.15 5.32 2.69
C ARG A 53 -6.46 4.26 1.85
N ILE A 54 -7.13 3.14 1.63
CA ILE A 54 -6.71 2.09 0.70
C ILE A 54 -7.68 2.15 -0.48
N SER A 55 -7.22 2.58 -1.64
CA SER A 55 -8.02 2.63 -2.86
C SER A 55 -7.38 1.82 -3.97
N GLY A 56 -8.11 1.44 -5.01
CA GLY A 56 -7.53 0.66 -6.08
C GLY A 56 -8.56 0.11 -7.07
N GLU A 57 -8.10 -0.86 -7.84
CA GLU A 57 -8.92 -1.57 -8.83
C GLU A 57 -8.74 -3.07 -8.65
N SER A 58 -9.83 -3.82 -8.81
CA SER A 58 -9.85 -5.27 -8.73
C SER A 58 -10.61 -5.86 -9.91
N ALA A 59 -9.91 -6.67 -10.71
CA ALA A 59 -10.51 -7.58 -11.69
C ALA A 59 -10.50 -9.03 -11.16
N ALA A 60 -10.57 -9.18 -9.83
CA ALA A 60 -10.62 -10.49 -9.19
C ALA A 60 -11.93 -11.20 -9.50
N VAL A 61 -11.84 -12.48 -9.80
CA VAL A 61 -12.97 -13.33 -10.12
C VAL A 61 -12.99 -14.55 -9.22
N VAL A 62 -14.17 -14.88 -8.71
CA VAL A 62 -14.41 -16.10 -7.93
C VAL A 62 -14.72 -17.25 -8.88
N ARG A 63 -14.07 -18.39 -8.66
CA ARG A 63 -14.26 -19.63 -9.43
C ARG A 63 -14.39 -20.81 -8.48
N PRO A 64 -15.15 -21.86 -8.84
CA PRO A 64 -15.11 -23.12 -8.12
C PRO A 64 -13.68 -23.71 -8.16
N GLY A 65 -13.16 -24.07 -6.99
CA GLY A 65 -11.85 -24.70 -6.80
C GLY A 65 -11.89 -26.22 -6.73
N SER A 66 -13.02 -26.79 -6.31
CA SER A 66 -13.23 -28.24 -6.27
C SER A 66 -14.73 -28.58 -6.35
N PRO A 67 -15.10 -29.84 -6.62
CA PRO A 67 -16.49 -30.30 -6.55
C PRO A 67 -17.12 -30.17 -5.16
N ASN A 68 -16.30 -30.02 -4.11
CA ASN A 68 -16.76 -29.93 -2.72
C ASN A 68 -17.16 -28.50 -2.32
N GLY A 69 -17.10 -27.55 -3.25
CA GLY A 69 -17.56 -26.18 -3.05
C GLY A 69 -16.45 -25.17 -2.73
N ASP A 70 -15.18 -25.60 -2.68
CA ASP A 70 -14.04 -24.70 -2.45
C ASP A 70 -14.04 -23.56 -3.47
N LEU A 71 -13.56 -22.39 -3.06
CA LEU A 71 -13.50 -21.20 -3.91
C LEU A 71 -12.05 -20.82 -4.19
N ILE A 72 -11.80 -20.38 -5.42
CA ILE A 72 -10.54 -19.75 -5.81
C ILE A 72 -10.88 -18.34 -6.28
N ILE A 73 -10.22 -17.36 -5.69
CA ILE A 73 -10.27 -15.96 -6.06
C ILE A 73 -8.96 -15.64 -6.77
N THR A 74 -9.03 -15.32 -8.06
CA THR A 74 -7.86 -14.99 -8.89
C THR A 74 -8.15 -13.76 -9.73
N GLY A 75 -7.14 -12.97 -10.04
CA GLY A 75 -7.26 -11.86 -10.97
C GLY A 75 -6.29 -10.75 -10.63
N ALA A 76 -6.25 -9.73 -11.47
CA ALA A 76 -5.40 -8.57 -11.24
C ALA A 76 -6.01 -7.68 -10.15
N VAL A 77 -5.19 -7.31 -9.17
CA VAL A 77 -5.56 -6.36 -8.11
C VAL A 77 -4.40 -5.40 -7.88
N ALA A 78 -4.71 -4.12 -7.89
CA ALA A 78 -3.77 -3.05 -7.58
C ALA A 78 -4.37 -2.15 -6.52
N VAL A 79 -3.59 -1.86 -5.49
CA VAL A 79 -4.01 -1.00 -4.36
C VAL A 79 -3.03 0.15 -4.20
N THR A 80 -3.53 1.29 -3.78
CA THR A 80 -2.79 2.46 -3.34
C THR A 80 -3.17 2.72 -1.90
N VAL A 81 -2.17 2.75 -1.02
CA VAL A 81 -2.34 3.06 0.38
C VAL A 81 -1.83 4.48 0.60
N THR A 82 -2.69 5.34 1.14
CA THR A 82 -2.43 6.76 1.42
C THR A 82 -2.47 7.00 2.93
N ASN A 83 -1.43 7.61 3.48
CA ASN A 83 -1.48 8.24 4.80
C ASN A 83 -2.22 9.58 4.69
N LEU A 84 -3.41 9.67 5.28
CA LEU A 84 -4.27 10.84 5.16
C LEU A 84 -3.75 12.05 5.98
N ALA A 85 -2.83 11.83 6.92
CA ALA A 85 -2.22 12.92 7.68
C ALA A 85 -1.12 13.64 6.89
N THR A 86 -0.32 12.90 6.11
CA THR A 86 0.82 13.46 5.34
C THR A 86 0.51 13.63 3.85
N GLY A 87 -0.50 12.92 3.34
CA GLY A 87 -0.80 12.81 1.91
C GLY A 87 0.11 11.82 1.16
N GLU A 88 1.08 11.21 1.84
CA GLU A 88 2.00 10.25 1.22
C GLU A 88 1.26 9.00 0.78
N SER A 89 1.65 8.44 -0.37
CA SER A 89 1.02 7.23 -0.91
C SER A 89 2.03 6.25 -1.50
N ARG A 90 1.67 4.97 -1.48
CA ARG A 90 2.37 3.88 -2.14
C ARG A 90 1.40 2.97 -2.85
N SER A 91 1.75 2.51 -4.04
CA SER A 91 0.92 1.61 -4.85
C SER A 91 1.57 0.23 -4.95
N TYR A 92 0.76 -0.81 -4.82
CA TYR A 92 1.18 -2.20 -4.78
C TYR A 92 0.32 -3.05 -5.69
N ASN A 93 0.95 -3.99 -6.41
CA ASN A 93 0.24 -5.08 -7.06
C ASN A 93 0.04 -6.21 -6.04
N VAL A 94 -1.21 -6.61 -5.81
CA VAL A 94 -1.60 -7.63 -4.83
C VAL A 94 -2.44 -8.73 -5.49
N SER A 95 -2.05 -9.11 -6.71
CA SER A 95 -2.75 -10.08 -7.58
C SER A 95 -2.53 -11.55 -7.19
N GLY A 96 -2.12 -11.82 -5.94
CA GLY A 96 -1.95 -13.17 -5.44
C GLY A 96 -3.30 -13.88 -5.31
N PRO A 97 -3.42 -15.17 -5.71
CA PRO A 97 -4.67 -15.89 -5.55
C PRO A 97 -5.01 -16.17 -4.08
N THR A 98 -6.31 -16.19 -3.78
CA THR A 98 -6.85 -16.63 -2.49
C THR A 98 -7.66 -17.90 -2.69
N PHE A 99 -7.45 -18.88 -1.82
CA PHE A 99 -8.20 -20.14 -1.79
C PHE A 99 -9.04 -20.16 -0.52
N VAL A 100 -10.32 -20.51 -0.64
CA VAL A 100 -11.24 -20.61 0.49
C VAL A 100 -11.78 -22.03 0.53
N ASP A 101 -11.48 -22.73 1.60
CA ASP A 101 -12.00 -24.07 1.87
C ASP A 101 -13.46 -23.97 2.30
N ALA A 102 -14.36 -24.67 1.61
CA ALA A 102 -15.80 -24.51 1.84
C ALA A 102 -16.30 -25.19 3.13
N GLN A 103 -15.57 -26.16 3.65
CA GLN A 103 -15.98 -26.93 4.84
C GLN A 103 -15.52 -26.24 6.12
N THR A 104 -14.29 -25.73 6.11
CA THR A 104 -13.62 -25.15 7.27
C THR A 104 -13.62 -23.64 7.24
N GLY A 105 -13.86 -23.00 6.09
CA GLY A 105 -13.73 -21.56 5.87
C GLY A 105 -12.29 -21.05 5.93
N LEU A 106 -11.30 -21.96 5.91
CA LEU A 106 -9.89 -21.62 5.91
C LEU A 106 -9.56 -20.82 4.65
N GLN A 107 -8.90 -19.68 4.83
CA GLN A 107 -8.46 -18.80 3.75
C GLN A 107 -6.95 -18.90 3.58
N VAL A 108 -6.50 -19.20 2.35
CA VAL A 108 -5.09 -19.31 2.01
C VAL A 108 -4.75 -18.30 0.93
N PHE A 109 -3.97 -17.30 1.28
CA PHE A 109 -3.43 -16.31 0.35
C PHE A 109 -2.10 -16.81 -0.18
N ARG A 110 -1.88 -16.80 -1.51
CA ARG A 110 -0.61 -17.19 -2.13
C ARG A 110 -0.08 -16.08 -3.03
N GLY A 111 1.23 -15.95 -3.14
CA GLY A 111 1.88 -14.93 -3.95
C GLY A 111 1.92 -13.58 -3.25
N THR A 112 1.65 -12.51 -4.01
CA THR A 112 1.66 -11.14 -3.48
C THR A 112 0.30 -10.75 -2.95
N ALA A 113 0.19 -10.45 -1.66
CA ALA A 113 -1.07 -10.08 -1.02
C ALA A 113 -0.89 -8.92 -0.03
N LEU A 114 -1.91 -8.06 0.08
CA LEU A 114 -2.06 -7.11 1.19
C LEU A 114 -2.72 -7.86 2.34
N ILE A 115 -1.98 -7.98 3.45
CA ILE A 115 -2.46 -8.64 4.67
C ILE A 115 -2.50 -7.60 5.76
N GLY A 116 -3.65 -7.50 6.44
CA GLY A 116 -3.84 -6.58 7.56
C GLY A 116 -4.42 -7.32 8.75
N GLN A 117 -3.94 -6.97 9.95
CA GLN A 117 -4.48 -7.42 11.21
C GLN A 117 -4.89 -6.19 12.02
N PRO A 118 -6.20 -5.85 12.03
CA PRO A 118 -6.66 -4.65 12.70
C PRO A 118 -6.79 -4.81 14.22
N VAL A 119 -6.82 -3.69 14.96
CA VAL A 119 -7.15 -3.71 16.39
C VAL A 119 -8.54 -4.29 16.64
N SER A 120 -9.50 -4.02 15.75
CA SER A 120 -10.90 -4.44 15.92
C SER A 120 -11.11 -5.95 16.01
N VAL A 121 -10.16 -6.77 15.55
CA VAL A 121 -10.22 -8.24 15.72
C VAL A 121 -9.54 -8.72 17.01
N ASN A 122 -9.23 -7.82 17.94
CA ASN A 122 -8.59 -8.10 19.23
C ASN A 122 -7.26 -8.88 19.11
N ALA A 123 -6.52 -8.62 18.03
CA ALA A 123 -5.17 -9.11 17.90
C ALA A 123 -4.22 -8.36 18.85
N GLU A 124 -3.26 -9.07 19.46
CA GLU A 124 -2.23 -8.45 20.31
C GLU A 124 -1.31 -7.53 19.50
N ASP A 125 -1.10 -7.84 18.22
CA ASP A 125 -0.29 -7.06 17.29
C ASP A 125 -1.14 -6.54 16.11
N THR A 126 -0.86 -5.31 15.68
CA THR A 126 -1.52 -4.67 14.53
C THR A 126 -0.50 -4.40 13.43
N PHE A 127 -0.90 -4.66 12.19
CA PHE A 127 -0.03 -4.44 11.05
C PHE A 127 -0.79 -4.33 9.74
N LEU A 128 -0.13 -3.69 8.76
CA LEU A 128 -0.53 -3.71 7.36
C LEU A 128 0.71 -3.96 6.51
N ILE A 129 0.74 -5.12 5.84
CA ILE A 129 1.94 -5.60 5.15
C ILE A 129 1.62 -6.09 3.74
N ILE A 130 2.58 -5.93 2.83
CA ILE A 130 2.60 -6.65 1.56
C ILE A 130 3.49 -7.86 1.72
N THR A 131 2.98 -9.02 1.39
CA THR A 131 3.69 -10.29 1.56
C THR A 131 4.03 -10.89 0.22
N ARG A 132 5.06 -11.74 0.16
CA ARG A 132 5.30 -12.66 -0.96
C ARG A 132 5.50 -14.06 -0.39
N GLY A 133 4.50 -14.92 -0.56
CA GLY A 133 4.52 -16.25 0.03
C GLY A 133 3.13 -16.84 0.17
N GLN A 134 2.93 -17.59 1.25
CA GLN A 134 1.65 -18.15 1.62
C GLN A 134 1.29 -17.71 3.04
N TRP A 135 0.08 -17.17 3.20
CA TRP A 135 -0.56 -16.92 4.49
C TRP A 135 -1.80 -17.79 4.64
N MET A 136 -2.05 -18.27 5.85
CA MET A 136 -3.27 -19.00 6.17
C MET A 136 -3.98 -18.32 7.33
N PHE A 137 -5.27 -18.06 7.13
CA PHE A 137 -6.19 -17.49 8.11
C PHE A 137 -7.34 -18.45 8.33
N ASP A 138 -7.78 -18.56 9.58
CA ASP A 138 -9.05 -19.24 9.87
C ASP A 138 -10.25 -18.34 9.57
N PRO A 139 -11.49 -18.85 9.70
CA PRO A 139 -12.70 -18.06 9.46
C PRO A 139 -12.84 -16.86 10.40
N THR A 140 -12.13 -16.86 11.53
CA THR A 140 -12.14 -15.74 12.50
C THR A 140 -11.09 -14.69 12.16
N THR A 141 -10.43 -14.80 11.00
CA THR A 141 -9.35 -13.92 10.54
C THR A 141 -8.09 -13.96 11.41
N THR A 142 -7.92 -15.02 12.20
CA THR A 142 -6.69 -15.24 12.96
C THR A 142 -5.65 -15.90 12.06
N ALA A 143 -4.44 -15.36 12.04
CA ALA A 143 -3.32 -15.92 11.28
C ALA A 143 -2.81 -17.24 11.91
N HIS A 144 -2.78 -18.33 11.14
CA HIS A 144 -2.28 -19.64 11.59
C HIS A 144 -0.84 -19.91 11.20
N SER A 145 -0.46 -19.51 9.99
CA SER A 145 0.88 -19.76 9.50
C SER A 145 1.28 -18.80 8.41
N PHE A 146 2.58 -18.51 8.36
CA PHE A 146 3.20 -17.76 7.30
C PHE A 146 4.40 -18.54 6.74
N ARG A 147 4.46 -18.65 5.41
CA ARG A 147 5.62 -19.17 4.67
C ARG A 147 5.99 -18.20 3.56
N GLY A 148 7.08 -17.47 3.72
CA GLY A 148 7.55 -16.51 2.70
C GLY A 148 8.32 -15.38 3.32
N ARG A 149 8.18 -14.18 2.76
CA ARG A 149 8.74 -12.94 3.34
C ARG A 149 7.76 -11.78 3.32
N ILE A 150 7.88 -10.91 4.32
CA ILE A 150 7.26 -9.58 4.28
C ILE A 150 8.05 -8.78 3.25
N ALA A 151 7.37 -8.33 2.20
CA ALA A 151 7.98 -7.56 1.12
C ALA A 151 7.97 -6.06 1.43
N HIS A 152 6.90 -5.58 2.08
CA HIS A 152 6.73 -4.19 2.49
C HIS A 152 6.00 -4.14 3.83
N ASP A 153 6.50 -3.30 4.73
CA ASP A 153 5.77 -2.83 5.90
C ASP A 153 5.14 -1.49 5.52
N VAL A 154 3.83 -1.49 5.28
CA VAL A 154 3.13 -0.33 4.71
C VAL A 154 3.09 0.82 5.73
N CYS A 155 2.96 0.50 7.01
CA CYS A 155 2.95 1.51 8.06
C CYS A 155 4.32 2.19 8.19
N ALA A 156 5.41 1.42 8.12
CA ALA A 156 6.77 1.97 8.17
C ALA A 156 7.14 2.76 6.90
N GLU A 157 6.61 2.42 5.74
CA GLU A 157 6.89 3.11 4.47
C GLU A 157 6.15 4.45 4.31
N LEU A 158 5.07 4.67 5.06
CA LEU A 158 4.19 5.83 4.99
C LEU A 158 4.23 6.71 6.26
N GLY A 159 5.00 6.30 7.27
CA GLY A 159 5.08 6.91 8.60
C GLY A 159 6.23 7.89 8.78
#